data_AF-B9ELE3-F1
#
_entry.id   AF-B9ELE3-F1
#
_cell.length_a   1.000
_cell.length_b   1.000
_cell.length_c   1.000
_cell.angle_alpha   90.00
_cell.angle_beta   90.00
_cell.angle_gamma   90.00
#
_symmetry.space_group_name_H-M   'P 1'
#
loop_
_entity.id
_entity.type
_entity.pdbx_description
1 polymer ?
#
loop_
_entity_poly.entity_id
_entity_poly.type
_entity_poly.pdbx_seq_one_letter_code
_entity_poly.pdbx_strand_id
1 'polypeptide(L)'
;MAAMYSGIHLKLKNPKTPWVDKLKLARFAWISSQCLLPNKEQVLFDWISHALTGFYSKKVELPQVVVEGLWIYLDDILHSKKLHSVLSQGKTISLRLAVAQVSWS
;
A
#
# COMPACT_ATOMS: atom_id res chain seq x y z
N MET A 1 13.89 21.50 -9.72
CA MET A 1 12.56 21.33 -10.33
C MET A 1 11.82 20.25 -9.54
N ALA A 2 10.97 20.62 -8.58
CA ALA A 2 10.19 19.63 -7.82
C ALA A 2 9.01 19.19 -8.69
N ALA A 3 9.15 18.07 -9.39
CA ALA A 3 8.03 17.46 -10.08
C ALA A 3 7.03 17.02 -9.01
N MET A 4 5.96 17.80 -8.83
CA MET A 4 4.83 17.40 -8.01
C MET A 4 4.23 16.14 -8.65
N TYR A 5 4.38 14.99 -8.00
CA TYR A 5 3.85 13.73 -8.50
C TYR A 5 2.34 13.66 -8.22
N SER A 6 1.56 14.30 -9.10
CA SER A 6 0.11 14.09 -9.17
C SER A 6 -0.19 12.75 -9.85
N GLY A 7 -1.27 12.08 -9.43
CA GLY A 7 -1.74 10.85 -10.10
C GLY A 7 -1.07 9.54 -9.68
N ILE A 8 -0.28 9.50 -8.59
CA ILE A 8 0.30 8.24 -8.07
C ILE A 8 -0.80 7.20 -7.78
N HIS A 9 -1.90 7.62 -7.16
CA HIS A 9 -3.05 6.76 -6.88
C HIS A 9 -3.63 6.13 -8.16
N LEU A 10 -3.66 6.88 -9.28
CA LEU A 10 -4.09 6.37 -10.58
C LEU A 10 -3.10 5.34 -11.13
N LYS A 11 -1.79 5.58 -11.00
CA LYS A 11 -0.75 4.62 -11.43
C LYS A 11 -0.78 3.33 -10.61
N LEU A 12 -1.02 3.43 -9.29
CA LEU A 12 -1.15 2.26 -8.41
C LEU A 12 -2.37 1.39 -8.77
N LYS A 13 -3.48 2.03 -9.19
CA LYS A 13 -4.70 1.34 -9.63
C LYS A 13 -4.67 0.88 -11.10
N ASN A 14 -3.76 1.40 -11.91
CA ASN A 14 -3.71 1.08 -13.34
C ASN A 14 -3.28 -0.39 -13.54
N PRO A 15 -4.09 -1.22 -14.22
CA PRO A 15 -3.75 -2.62 -14.47
C PRO A 15 -2.55 -2.77 -15.42
N LYS A 16 -2.28 -1.77 -16.28
CA LYS A 16 -1.17 -1.80 -17.25
C LYS A 16 0.20 -1.54 -16.63
N THR A 17 0.25 -1.05 -15.39
CA THR A 17 1.52 -0.75 -14.72
C THR A 17 2.09 -2.02 -14.09
N PRO A 18 3.35 -2.39 -14.37
CA PRO A 18 4.01 -3.54 -13.74
C PRO A 18 4.00 -3.43 -12.22
N TRP A 19 3.81 -4.57 -11.54
CA TRP A 19 3.76 -4.61 -10.08
C TRP A 19 5.05 -4.12 -9.40
N VAL A 20 6.20 -4.42 -10.01
CA VAL A 20 7.50 -3.93 -9.53
C VAL A 20 7.54 -2.40 -9.51
N ASP A 21 6.98 -1.76 -10.54
CA ASP A 21 6.93 -0.30 -10.62
C ASP A 21 5.90 0.28 -9.65
N LYS A 22 4.77 -0.41 -9.44
CA LYS A 22 3.79 -0.03 -8.41
C LYS A 22 4.41 -0.06 -7.01
N LEU A 23 5.19 -1.09 -6.67
CA LEU A 23 5.91 -1.18 -5.40
C LEU A 23 6.91 -0.04 -5.24
N LYS A 24 7.71 0.27 -6.26
CA LYS A 24 8.65 1.41 -6.24
C LYS A 24 7.92 2.74 -6.02
N LEU A 25 6.80 2.94 -6.73
CA LEU A 25 5.97 4.13 -6.59
C LEU A 25 5.34 4.24 -5.20
N ALA A 26 4.85 3.13 -4.63
CA ALA A 26 4.28 3.10 -3.29
C ALA A 26 5.32 3.45 -2.22
N ARG A 27 6.51 2.85 -2.29
CA ARG A 27 7.66 3.17 -1.41
C ARG A 27 8.05 4.64 -1.52
N PHE A 28 8.16 5.16 -2.74
CA PHE A 28 8.44 6.57 -2.97
C PHE A 28 7.36 7.47 -2.37
N ALA A 29 6.08 7.13 -2.55
CA ALA A 29 4.97 7.91 -2.01
C ALA A 29 4.92 7.89 -0.47
N TRP A 30 5.33 6.79 0.16
CA TRP A 30 5.40 6.71 1.62
C TRP A 30 6.43 7.68 2.19
N ILE A 31 7.64 7.69 1.62
CA ILE A 31 8.80 8.46 2.10
C ILE A 31 8.68 9.95 1.69
N SER A 32 8.22 10.22 0.47
CA SER A 32 8.23 11.56 -0.09
C SER A 32 7.14 12.45 0.50
N SER A 33 7.55 13.63 0.99
CA SER A 33 6.64 14.72 1.37
C SER A 33 6.06 15.46 0.16
N GLN A 34 6.66 15.30 -1.02
CA GLN A 34 6.26 15.96 -2.28
C GLN A 34 5.09 15.24 -2.98
N CYS A 35 4.65 14.10 -2.45
CA CYS A 35 3.48 13.37 -2.93
C CYS A 35 2.21 13.93 -2.28
N LEU A 36 1.47 14.73 -3.04
CA LEU A 36 0.16 15.24 -2.65
C LEU A 36 -0.91 14.15 -2.84
N LEU A 37 -1.14 13.39 -1.78
CA LEU A 37 -2.26 12.46 -1.68
C LEU A 37 -3.13 12.86 -0.47
N PRO A 38 -4.44 13.09 -0.64
CA PRO A 38 -5.34 13.22 0.50
C PRO A 38 -5.35 11.90 1.29
N ASN A 39 -5.16 11.97 2.60
CA ASN A 39 -5.03 10.79 3.48
C ASN A 39 -4.02 9.76 2.96
N LYS A 40 -2.83 10.25 2.56
CA LYS A 40 -1.75 9.46 1.93
C LYS A 40 -1.49 8.13 2.62
N GLU A 41 -1.42 8.13 3.94
CA GLU A 41 -1.20 6.93 4.73
C GLU A 41 -2.32 5.92 4.50
N GLN A 42 -3.58 6.31 4.70
CA GLN A 42 -4.74 5.44 4.49
C GLN A 42 -4.80 4.90 3.06
N VAL A 43 -4.54 5.71 2.05
CA VAL A 43 -4.59 5.26 0.64
C VAL A 43 -3.53 4.22 0.33
N LEU A 44 -2.31 4.38 0.88
CA LEU A 44 -1.24 3.40 0.69
C LEU A 44 -1.53 2.10 1.44
N PHE A 45 -2.11 2.19 2.65
CA PHE A 45 -2.57 1.04 3.43
C PHE A 45 -3.73 0.29 2.76
N ASP A 46 -4.72 1.00 2.24
CA ASP A 46 -5.84 0.41 1.51
C ASP A 46 -5.36 -0.28 0.23
N TRP A 47 -4.41 0.33 -0.48
CA TRP A 47 -3.84 -0.25 -1.70
C TRP A 47 -3.13 -1.58 -1.43
N ILE A 48 -2.25 -1.64 -0.42
CA ILE A 48 -1.57 -2.89 -0.09
C ILE A 48 -2.55 -3.94 0.45
N SER A 49 -3.50 -3.54 1.30
CA SER A 49 -4.51 -4.45 1.85
C SER A 49 -5.35 -5.07 0.73
N HIS A 50 -5.76 -4.28 -0.27
CA HIS A 50 -6.47 -4.77 -1.44
C HIS A 50 -5.62 -5.66 -2.33
N ALA A 51 -4.33 -5.35 -2.51
CA ALA A 51 -3.42 -6.19 -3.31
C ALA A 51 -3.24 -7.58 -2.68
N LEU A 52 -2.94 -7.62 -1.38
CA LEU A 52 -2.79 -8.87 -0.63
C LEU A 52 -4.12 -9.64 -0.55
N THR A 53 -5.22 -8.97 -0.25
CA THR A 53 -6.55 -9.59 -0.23
C THR A 53 -6.91 -10.17 -1.59
N GLY A 54 -6.64 -9.45 -2.68
CA GLY A 54 -6.88 -9.91 -4.05
C GLY A 54 -6.08 -11.16 -4.40
N PHE A 55 -4.82 -11.22 -3.96
CA PHE A 55 -3.96 -12.39 -4.10
C PHE A 55 -4.49 -13.60 -3.32
N TYR A 56 -4.72 -13.46 -2.00
CA TYR A 56 -5.17 -14.57 -1.16
C TYR A 56 -6.61 -15.03 -1.49
N SER A 57 -7.45 -14.12 -1.98
CA SER A 57 -8.79 -14.46 -2.49
C SER A 57 -8.77 -15.10 -3.88
N LYS A 58 -7.60 -15.35 -4.47
CA LYS A 58 -7.42 -15.85 -5.84
C LYS A 58 -8.08 -14.98 -6.92
N LYS A 59 -8.33 -13.69 -6.64
CA LYS A 59 -8.91 -12.72 -7.60
C LYS A 59 -7.84 -12.10 -8.50
N VAL A 60 -6.59 -12.13 -8.06
CA VAL A 60 -5.45 -11.57 -8.78
C VAL A 60 -4.29 -12.55 -8.67
N GLU A 61 -3.77 -13.01 -9.81
CA GLU A 61 -2.54 -13.80 -9.85
C GLU A 61 -1.33 -12.86 -9.79
N LEU A 62 -0.49 -13.06 -8.78
CA LEU A 62 0.75 -12.30 -8.59
C LEU A 62 1.93 -13.27 -8.51
N PRO A 63 3.06 -12.95 -9.15
CA PRO A 63 4.31 -13.67 -8.91
C PRO A 63 4.68 -13.63 -7.43
N GLN A 64 5.22 -14.73 -6.89
CA GLN A 64 5.61 -14.82 -5.48
C GLN A 64 6.56 -13.70 -5.05
N VAL A 65 7.52 -13.33 -5.90
CA VAL A 65 8.44 -12.20 -5.68
C VAL A 65 7.72 -10.86 -5.46
N VAL A 66 6.57 -10.65 -6.11
CA VAL A 66 5.75 -9.45 -5.92
C VAL A 66 5.03 -9.50 -4.58
N VAL A 67 4.52 -10.67 -4.19
CA VAL A 67 3.82 -10.88 -2.92
C VAL A 67 4.76 -10.66 -1.74
N GLU A 68 5.98 -11.19 -1.82
CA GLU A 68 7.06 -10.91 -0.85
C GLU A 68 7.37 -9.42 -0.79
N GLY A 69 7.49 -8.76 -1.96
CA GLY A 69 7.70 -7.31 -2.03
C GLY A 69 6.57 -6.50 -1.40
N LEU A 70 5.32 -6.94 -1.51
CA LEU A 70 4.18 -6.34 -0.81
C LEU A 70 4.33 -6.50 0.70
N TRP A 71 4.58 -7.72 1.19
CA TRP A 71 4.76 -7.95 2.64
C TRP A 71 5.92 -7.16 3.23
N ILE A 72 7.06 -7.10 2.55
CA ILE A 72 8.21 -6.28 2.96
C ILE A 72 7.81 -4.79 3.01
N TYR A 73 7.07 -4.31 2.01
CA TYR A 73 6.58 -2.93 2.02
C TYR A 73 5.63 -2.64 3.19
N LEU A 74 4.74 -3.57 3.54
CA LEU A 74 3.87 -3.42 4.71
C LEU A 74 4.69 -3.33 5.99
N ASP A 75 5.67 -4.22 6.15
CA ASP A 75 6.57 -4.26 7.29
C ASP A 75 7.36 -2.94 7.44
N ASP A 76 7.94 -2.45 6.34
CA ASP A 76 8.64 -1.16 6.27
C ASP A 76 7.75 0.00 6.77
N ILE A 77 6.46 -0.01 6.40
CA ILE A 77 5.51 1.03 6.81
C ILE A 77 5.20 0.92 8.30
N LEU A 78 4.91 -0.29 8.79
CA LEU A 78 4.53 -0.57 10.17
C LEU A 78 5.65 -0.19 11.14
N HIS A 79 6.90 -0.46 10.77
CA HIS A 79 8.08 -0.09 11.56
C HIS A 79 8.52 1.36 11.39
N SER A 80 7.88 2.14 10.50
CA SER A 80 8.31 3.50 10.24
C SER A 80 7.95 4.46 11.38
N LYS A 81 8.92 5.29 11.79
CA LYS A 81 8.69 6.40 12.73
C LYS A 81 7.59 7.36 12.26
N LYS A 82 7.40 7.47 10.95
CA LYS A 82 6.35 8.26 10.33
C LYS A 82 4.96 7.76 10.72
N LEU A 83 4.72 6.45 10.70
CA LEU A 83 3.45 5.87 11.13
C LEU A 83 3.21 6.16 12.61
N HIS A 84 4.20 5.93 13.46
CA HIS A 84 4.12 6.24 14.89
C HIS A 84 3.76 7.70 15.14
N SER A 85 4.39 8.64 14.41
CA SER A 85 4.08 10.07 14.53
C SER A 85 2.65 10.42 14.08
N VAL A 86 2.10 9.71 13.09
CA VAL A 86 0.73 9.93 12.63
C VAL A 86 -0.26 9.39 13.67
N LEU A 87 -0.01 8.21 14.23
CA LEU A 87 -0.84 7.61 15.28
C LEU A 87 -0.80 8.43 16.57
N SER A 88 0.36 8.98 16.96
CA SER A 88 0.49 9.83 18.15
C SER A 88 -0.25 11.16 18.04
N GLN A 89 -0.59 11.60 16.83
CA GLN A 89 -1.42 12.79 16.58
C GLN A 89 -2.93 12.49 16.70
N GLY A 90 -3.32 11.29 17.13
CA GLY A 90 -4.72 10.88 17.26
C GLY A 90 -5.39 10.52 15.94
N LYS A 91 -4.63 10.39 14.84
CA LYS A 91 -5.16 9.88 13.58
C LYS A 91 -5.22 8.35 13.63
N THR A 92 -6.39 7.81 13.34
CA THR A 92 -6.59 6.37 13.17
C THR A 92 -6.35 5.98 11.72
N ILE A 93 -5.53 4.95 11.48
CA ILE A 93 -5.37 4.31 10.18
C ILE A 93 -6.08 2.96 10.25
N SER A 94 -7.06 2.76 9.38
CA SER A 94 -7.81 1.50 9.32
C SER A 94 -7.12 0.52 8.40
N LEU A 95 -6.89 -0.70 8.87
CA LEU A 95 -6.31 -1.76 8.07
C LEU A 95 -7.42 -2.74 7.67
N ARG A 96 -7.94 -2.57 6.45
CA ARG A 96 -9.05 -3.38 5.93
C ARG A 96 -8.52 -4.54 5.11
N LEU A 97 -7.98 -5.54 5.80
CA LEU A 97 -7.77 -6.86 5.21
C LEU A 97 -9.11 -7.60 5.31
N ALA A 98 -9.73 -7.90 4.17
CA ALA A 98 -10.77 -8.92 4.17
C ALA A 98 -10.03 -10.26 4.28
N VAL A 99 -9.62 -10.62 5.50
CA VAL A 99 -9.23 -11.99 5.80
C VAL A 99 -10.48 -12.82 5.53
N ALA A 100 -10.40 -13.74 4.57
CA ALA A 100 -11.44 -14.72 4.37
C ALA A 100 -11.72 -15.34 5.73
N GLN A 101 -12.96 -15.25 6.21
CA GLN A 101 -13.38 -15.90 7.44
C GLN A 101 -13.03 -17.38 7.30
N VAL A 102 -12.00 -17.83 8.02
CA VAL A 102 -11.67 -19.25 8.10
C VAL A 102 -12.77 -19.85 8.96
N SER A 103 -13.87 -20.26 8.32
CA SER A 103 -14.88 -21.07 8.95
C SER A 103 -14.25 -22.44 9.12
N TRP A 104 -13.78 -22.75 10.33
CA TRP A 104 -13.44 -24.12 10.69
C TRP A 104 -14.76 -24.92 10.67
N SER A 105 -14.88 -25.85 9.73
CA SER A 105 -15.97 -26.85 9.67
C SER A 105 -15.45 -28.20 10.11
#